data_AF-A0A0H3ZYJ0-F1
#
_entry.id   AF-A0A0H3ZYJ0-F1
#
_cell.length_a   1.000
_cell.length_b   1.000
_cell.length_c   1.000
_cell.angle_alpha   90.00
_cell.angle_beta   90.00
_cell.angle_gamma   90.00
#
_symmetry.space_group_name_H-M   'P 1'
#
loop_
_entity.id
_entity.type
_entity.pdbx_description
1 polymer ?
#
loop_
_entity_poly.entity_id
_entity_poly.type
_entity_poly.pdbx_seq_one_letter_code
_entity_poly.pdbx_strand_id
1 'polypeptide(L)'
;MELTKPIADYVPDFRVCLEEFDEATYPDETVTTALTRTKKWIGSAWGDYLSPPKESWARDGWFARAAHLLLVSREIFDAVANGDIPSPLRGIDATTIADESITFGSQIMLKLTPWNEQLNATSYGTDFLEMRATIEQKSTYMAG
;
A
#
# COMPACT_ATOMS: atom_id res chain seq x y z
N MET A 1 11.94 -8.58 -6.24
CA MET A 1 10.85 -9.55 -6.39
C MET A 1 10.53 -9.73 -7.86
N GLU A 2 10.69 -10.94 -8.38
CA GLU A 2 10.18 -11.29 -9.71
C GLU A 2 8.72 -11.73 -9.59
N LEU A 3 7.86 -11.15 -10.44
CA LEU A 3 6.47 -11.55 -10.57
C LEU A 3 6.34 -12.40 -11.83
N THR A 4 5.74 -13.59 -11.72
CA THR A 4 5.64 -14.56 -12.81
C THR A 4 4.34 -14.43 -13.62
N LYS A 5 3.36 -13.71 -13.08
CA LYS A 5 2.03 -13.45 -13.68
C LYS A 5 1.69 -11.95 -13.68
N PRO A 6 0.74 -11.49 -14.52
CA PRO A 6 0.15 -10.16 -14.45
C PRO A 6 -0.30 -9.75 -13.03
N ILE A 7 -0.34 -8.45 -12.74
CA ILE A 7 -0.68 -7.94 -11.39
C ILE A 7 -2.10 -8.31 -10.97
N ALA A 8 -3.05 -8.27 -11.92
CA ALA A 8 -4.45 -8.63 -11.67
C ALA A 8 -4.59 -10.06 -11.11
N ASP A 9 -3.70 -10.98 -11.52
CA ASP A 9 -3.76 -12.38 -11.08
C ASP A 9 -3.32 -12.58 -9.63
N TYR A 10 -2.81 -11.54 -8.95
CA TYR A 10 -2.50 -11.56 -7.51
C TYR A 10 -3.63 -10.99 -6.65
N VAL A 11 -4.71 -10.46 -7.24
CA VAL A 11 -5.88 -9.98 -6.48
C VAL A 11 -6.53 -11.10 -5.66
N PRO A 12 -6.71 -12.33 -6.17
CA PRO A 12 -7.23 -13.43 -5.34
C PRO A 12 -6.32 -13.73 -4.15
N ASP A 13 -5.00 -13.76 -4.37
CA ASP A 13 -4.03 -14.02 -3.31
C ASP A 13 -4.06 -12.90 -2.24
N PHE A 14 -4.20 -11.65 -2.68
CA PHE A 14 -4.37 -10.50 -1.79
C PHE A 14 -5.62 -10.64 -0.91
N ARG A 15 -6.77 -11.01 -1.50
CA ARG A 15 -8.03 -11.18 -0.78
C ARG A 15 -8.02 -12.38 0.17
N VAL A 16 -7.28 -13.44 -0.15
CA VAL A 16 -7.08 -14.58 0.77
C VAL A 16 -6.20 -14.17 1.96
N CYS A 17 -5.21 -13.31 1.75
CA CYS A 17 -4.35 -12.82 2.83
C CYS A 17 -5.04 -11.77 3.70
N LEU A 18 -5.97 -10.99 3.14
CA LEU A 18 -6.60 -9.83 3.75
C LEU A 18 -8.11 -9.85 3.45
N GLU A 19 -8.82 -10.76 4.12
CA GLU A 19 -10.24 -11.06 3.87
C GLU A 19 -11.17 -9.84 4.07
N GLU A 20 -10.73 -8.86 4.86
CA GLU A 20 -11.42 -7.60 5.11
C GLU A 20 -11.47 -6.65 3.90
N PHE A 21 -10.64 -6.87 2.88
CA PHE A 21 -10.73 -6.14 1.61
C PHE A 21 -11.63 -6.92 0.66
N ASP A 22 -12.95 -6.77 0.82
CA ASP A 22 -13.97 -7.41 -0.01
C ASP A 22 -14.18 -6.69 -1.36
N GLU A 23 -14.84 -7.36 -2.31
CA GLU A 23 -15.04 -6.81 -3.66
C GLU A 23 -16.07 -5.68 -3.71
N ALA A 24 -17.07 -5.69 -2.82
CA ALA A 24 -18.10 -4.66 -2.80
C ALA A 24 -17.55 -3.32 -2.31
N THR A 25 -16.62 -3.35 -1.34
CA THR A 25 -15.96 -2.16 -0.80
C THR A 25 -14.74 -1.75 -1.62
N TYR A 26 -13.96 -2.72 -2.10
CA TYR A 26 -12.72 -2.51 -2.86
C TYR A 26 -12.76 -3.31 -4.17
N PRO A 27 -13.25 -2.72 -5.27
CA PRO A 27 -13.32 -3.40 -6.57
C PRO A 27 -11.95 -3.88 -7.05
N ASP A 28 -11.91 -4.95 -7.83
CA ASP A 28 -10.67 -5.58 -8.34
C ASP A 28 -9.74 -4.58 -9.05
N GLU A 29 -10.29 -3.63 -9.80
CA GLU A 29 -9.53 -2.59 -10.47
C GLU A 29 -8.79 -1.67 -9.46
N THR A 30 -9.44 -1.37 -8.34
CA THR A 30 -8.87 -0.54 -7.27
C THR A 30 -7.74 -1.29 -6.57
N VAL A 31 -7.95 -2.58 -6.25
CA VAL A 31 -6.92 -3.45 -5.65
C VAL A 31 -5.74 -3.62 -6.61
N THR A 32 -6.00 -3.90 -7.89
CA THR A 32 -4.97 -4.02 -8.95
C THR A 32 -4.13 -2.76 -9.06
N THR A 33 -4.78 -1.59 -9.03
CA THR A 33 -4.10 -0.28 -9.06
C THR A 33 -3.21 -0.09 -7.84
N ALA A 34 -3.69 -0.43 -6.64
CA ALA A 34 -2.90 -0.34 -5.42
C ALA A 34 -1.66 -1.26 -5.49
N LEU A 35 -1.84 -2.52 -5.84
CA LEU A 35 -0.75 -3.50 -6.04
C LEU A 35 0.28 -3.00 -7.07
N THR A 36 -0.18 -2.42 -8.18
CA THR A 36 0.70 -1.85 -9.22
C THR A 36 1.58 -0.72 -8.67
N ARG A 37 0.99 0.20 -7.90
CA ARG A 37 1.73 1.35 -7.32
C ARG A 37 2.73 0.94 -6.26
N THR A 38 2.44 -0.12 -5.52
CA THR A 38 3.26 -0.55 -4.39
C THR A 38 4.38 -1.50 -4.80
N LYS A 39 4.30 -2.15 -5.97
CA LYS A 39 5.32 -3.07 -6.51
C LYS A 39 6.74 -2.50 -6.47
N LYS A 40 6.93 -1.23 -6.85
CA LYS A 40 8.25 -0.59 -6.94
C LYS A 40 9.02 -0.50 -5.60
N TRP A 41 8.34 -0.76 -4.49
CA TRP A 41 8.90 -0.65 -3.14
C TRP A 41 9.38 -1.99 -2.58
N ILE A 42 9.14 -3.08 -3.31
CA ILE A 42 9.52 -4.43 -2.93
C ILE A 42 10.64 -4.89 -3.86
N GLY A 43 11.87 -4.81 -3.36
CA GLY A 43 13.10 -5.09 -4.11
C GLY A 43 13.49 -6.58 -4.13
N SER A 44 14.69 -6.89 -4.63
CA SER A 44 15.26 -8.25 -4.56
C SER A 44 15.58 -8.67 -3.12
N ALA A 45 15.95 -7.72 -2.25
CA ALA A 45 16.26 -7.97 -0.83
C ALA A 45 15.07 -8.53 -0.02
N TRP A 46 13.85 -8.35 -0.53
CA TRP A 46 12.63 -8.86 0.11
C TRP A 46 12.38 -10.35 -0.16
N GLY A 47 13.17 -10.96 -1.05
CA GLY A 47 13.02 -12.35 -1.48
C GLY A 47 11.96 -12.55 -2.56
N ASP A 48 11.58 -13.81 -2.75
CA ASP A 48 10.66 -14.24 -3.80
C ASP A 48 9.21 -14.25 -3.32
N TYR A 49 8.30 -13.89 -4.23
CA TYR A 49 6.86 -13.94 -3.99
C TYR A 49 6.38 -15.36 -3.69
N LEU A 50 6.94 -16.36 -4.39
CA LEU A 50 6.55 -17.77 -4.31
C LEU A 50 7.36 -18.59 -3.30
N SER A 51 8.12 -17.95 -2.39
CA SER A 51 8.77 -18.68 -1.29
C SER A 51 7.73 -19.54 -0.54
N PRO A 52 8.06 -20.80 -0.18
CA PRO A 52 7.09 -21.78 0.33
C PRO A 52 6.20 -21.24 1.47
N PRO A 53 5.01 -21.84 1.65
CA PRO A 53 3.71 -21.18 1.44
C PRO A 53 3.23 -20.27 2.57
N LYS A 54 4.09 -19.90 3.53
CA LYS A 54 3.68 -19.16 4.73
C LYS A 54 4.57 -17.99 5.12
N GLU A 55 5.69 -17.73 4.43
CA GLU A 55 6.68 -16.75 4.90
C GLU A 55 7.33 -15.92 3.76
N SER A 56 6.55 -15.53 2.74
CA SER A 56 7.09 -14.58 1.75
C SER A 56 6.95 -13.15 2.23
N TRP A 57 8.05 -12.61 2.76
CA TRP A 57 8.10 -11.22 3.21
C TRP A 57 7.89 -10.24 2.05
N ALA A 58 8.31 -10.63 0.84
CA ALA A 58 8.00 -9.91 -0.38
C ALA A 58 6.50 -9.83 -0.63
N ARG A 59 5.77 -10.94 -0.54
CA ARG A 59 4.30 -10.97 -0.68
C ARG A 59 3.63 -10.17 0.42
N ASP A 60 3.95 -10.49 1.68
CA ASP A 60 3.26 -9.95 2.84
C ASP A 60 3.50 -8.43 2.96
N GLY A 61 4.74 -7.98 2.72
CA GLY A 61 5.06 -6.55 2.68
C GLY A 61 4.42 -5.82 1.49
N TRP A 62 4.35 -6.47 0.32
CA TRP A 62 3.66 -5.90 -0.84
C TRP A 62 2.17 -5.68 -0.56
N PHE A 63 1.52 -6.70 0.02
CA PHE A 63 0.10 -6.69 0.34
C PHE A 63 -0.22 -5.71 1.46
N ALA A 64 0.53 -5.73 2.56
CA ALA A 64 0.37 -4.78 3.66
C ALA A 64 0.47 -3.32 3.17
N ARG A 65 1.41 -3.04 2.27
CA ARG A 65 1.54 -1.71 1.72
C ARG A 65 0.43 -1.32 0.74
N ALA A 66 -0.10 -2.28 -0.02
CA ALA A 66 -1.27 -2.06 -0.86
C ALA A 66 -2.53 -1.79 0.00
N ALA A 67 -2.72 -2.56 1.06
CA ALA A 67 -3.80 -2.41 2.04
C ALA A 67 -3.78 -1.03 2.71
N HIS A 68 -2.60 -0.58 3.15
CA HIS A 68 -2.40 0.78 3.66
C HIS A 68 -2.89 1.85 2.68
N LEU A 69 -2.49 1.75 1.41
CA LEU A 69 -2.87 2.71 0.38
C LEU A 69 -4.40 2.72 0.15
N LEU A 70 -5.03 1.54 0.14
CA LEU A 70 -6.48 1.40 -0.03
C LEU A 70 -7.26 2.04 1.12
N LEU A 71 -6.83 1.81 2.37
CA LEU A 71 -7.47 2.39 3.55
C LEU A 71 -7.35 3.91 3.59
N VAL A 72 -6.13 4.44 3.41
CA VAL A 72 -5.92 5.89 3.42
C VAL A 72 -6.72 6.56 2.30
N SER A 73 -6.75 5.96 1.10
CA SER A 73 -7.53 6.50 -0.02
C SER A 73 -9.03 6.52 0.29
N ARG A 74 -9.55 5.50 0.96
CA ARG A 74 -10.96 5.41 1.37
C ARG A 74 -11.31 6.44 2.42
N GLU A 75 -10.51 6.56 3.48
CA GLU A 75 -10.73 7.57 4.53
C GLU A 75 -10.69 9.00 3.97
N ILE A 76 -9.85 9.26 2.96
CA ILE A 76 -9.81 10.56 2.29
C ILE A 76 -11.11 10.79 1.54
N PHE A 77 -11.57 9.79 0.78
CA PHE A 77 -12.83 9.86 0.05
C PHE A 77 -14.03 10.11 0.98
N ASP A 78 -14.13 9.36 2.08
CA ASP A 78 -15.25 9.49 3.02
C ASP A 78 -15.26 10.86 3.72
N ALA A 79 -14.10 11.40 4.10
CA ALA A 79 -14.02 12.75 4.68
C ALA A 79 -14.46 13.83 3.68
N VAL A 80 -13.99 13.73 2.43
CA VAL A 80 -14.40 14.67 1.37
C VAL A 80 -15.91 14.57 1.10
N ALA A 81 -16.46 13.35 1.07
CA ALA A 81 -17.90 13.13 0.89
C ALA A 81 -18.74 13.71 2.04
N ASN A 82 -18.22 13.71 3.26
CA ASN A 82 -18.86 14.30 4.44
C ASN A 82 -18.71 15.83 4.53
N GLY A 83 -18.03 16.46 3.56
CA GLY A 83 -17.77 17.89 3.57
C GLY A 83 -16.71 18.31 4.60
N ASP A 84 -16.02 17.36 5.20
CA ASP A 84 -14.88 17.63 6.07
C ASP A 84 -13.69 18.03 5.20
N ILE A 85 -13.16 19.23 5.44
CA ILE A 85 -11.85 19.59 4.94
C ILE A 85 -10.85 18.73 5.71
N PRO A 86 -10.12 17.84 5.05
CA PRO A 86 -9.13 17.03 5.73
C PRO A 86 -8.14 17.98 6.45
N SER A 87 -8.04 17.91 7.80
CA SER A 87 -7.21 18.80 8.64
C SER A 87 -5.76 18.91 8.13
N PRO A 88 -5.04 20.05 8.18
CA PRO A 88 -3.77 20.35 7.47
C PRO A 88 -2.55 19.42 7.64
N LEU A 89 -2.64 18.32 8.39
CA LEU A 89 -1.89 17.09 8.07
C LEU A 89 -2.28 16.49 6.71
N ARG A 90 -3.35 17.02 6.13
CA ARG A 90 -4.15 16.50 5.04
C ARG A 90 -4.37 17.63 4.03
N GLY A 91 -3.28 18.09 3.43
CA GLY A 91 -3.28 19.18 2.46
C GLY A 91 -3.97 18.78 1.17
N ILE A 92 -5.28 19.05 1.10
CA ILE A 92 -6.00 19.13 -0.16
C ILE A 92 -6.02 20.60 -0.57
N ASP A 93 -5.14 20.97 -1.51
CA ASP A 93 -5.35 22.21 -2.26
C ASP A 93 -6.38 21.91 -3.34
N ALA A 94 -7.52 22.60 -3.24
CA ALA A 94 -8.70 22.37 -4.05
C ALA A 94 -8.45 22.83 -5.49
N THR A 95 -7.84 21.99 -6.32
CA THR A 95 -7.91 22.14 -7.77
C THR A 95 -7.69 20.78 -8.43
N THR A 96 -8.52 20.47 -9.42
CA THR A 96 -8.58 19.22 -10.20
C THR A 96 -9.51 18.17 -9.59
N ILE A 97 -10.81 18.43 -9.63
CA ILE A 97 -11.87 17.43 -9.44
C ILE A 97 -12.51 17.24 -10.83
N ALA A 98 -12.15 16.15 -11.49
CA ALA A 98 -12.94 15.39 -12.47
C ALA A 98 -12.00 14.46 -13.25
N ASP A 99 -12.32 13.18 -13.27
CA ASP A 99 -11.75 12.08 -14.06
C ASP A 99 -10.35 11.49 -13.77
N GLU A 100 -9.33 12.20 -13.26
CA GLU A 100 -7.97 11.58 -13.12
C GLU A 100 -7.29 11.76 -11.74
N SER A 101 -7.95 12.43 -10.80
CA SER A 101 -7.26 13.14 -9.71
C SER A 101 -7.29 12.49 -8.32
N ILE A 102 -7.89 11.30 -8.15
CA ILE A 102 -7.79 10.54 -6.88
C ILE A 102 -6.34 10.05 -6.66
N THR A 103 -5.65 9.73 -7.75
CA THR A 103 -4.23 9.38 -7.75
C THR A 103 -3.35 10.53 -7.25
N PHE A 104 -3.68 11.76 -7.62
CA PHE A 104 -2.92 12.94 -7.23
C PHE A 104 -3.18 13.35 -5.77
N GLY A 105 -4.43 13.27 -5.31
CA GLY A 105 -4.77 13.57 -3.91
C GLY A 105 -4.01 12.69 -2.92
N SER A 106 -3.96 11.37 -3.16
CA SER A 106 -3.15 10.45 -2.34
C SER A 106 -1.65 10.75 -2.40
N GLN A 107 -1.11 11.21 -3.53
CA GLN A 107 0.31 11.56 -3.66
C GLN A 107 0.69 12.90 -3.03
N ILE A 108 -0.21 13.89 -3.03
CA ILE A 108 0.01 15.18 -2.36
C ILE A 108 -0.02 14.99 -0.84
N MET A 109 -0.96 14.19 -0.36
CA MET A 109 -1.03 13.70 1.01
C MET A 109 0.25 13.00 1.46
N LEU A 110 0.78 12.11 0.61
CA LEU A 110 2.04 11.38 0.84
C LEU A 110 3.29 12.28 0.82
N LYS A 111 3.19 13.55 0.42
CA LYS A 111 4.32 14.50 0.35
C LYS A 111 4.42 15.47 1.54
N LEU A 112 3.36 15.61 2.35
CA LEU A 112 3.29 16.65 3.38
C LEU A 112 3.68 16.17 4.80
N THR A 113 3.69 14.87 5.03
CA THR A 113 4.06 14.25 6.31
C THR A 113 5.33 13.40 6.08
N PRO A 114 6.23 13.26 7.07
CA PRO A 114 7.33 12.31 6.97
C PRO A 114 6.81 10.92 6.57
N TRP A 115 7.44 10.31 5.58
CA TRP A 115 7.01 9.04 4.97
C TRP A 115 6.66 7.93 5.99
N ASN A 116 7.45 7.81 7.06
CA ASN A 116 7.22 6.80 8.09
C ASN A 116 6.00 7.12 8.98
N GLU A 117 5.72 8.40 9.25
CA GLU A 117 4.53 8.80 10.02
C GLU A 117 3.24 8.50 9.25
N GLN A 118 3.27 8.59 7.92
CA GLN A 118 2.14 8.20 7.07
C GLN A 118 1.89 6.70 7.12
N LEU A 119 2.95 5.89 7.05
CA LEU A 119 2.83 4.45 7.16
C LEU A 119 2.32 4.02 8.54
N ASN A 120 2.72 4.70 9.61
CA ASN A 120 2.20 4.44 10.96
C ASN A 120 0.71 4.80 11.13
N ALA A 121 0.05 5.43 10.15
CA ALA A 121 -1.37 5.79 10.24
C ALA A 121 -2.32 4.59 10.17
N THR A 122 -1.84 3.41 9.76
CA THR A 122 -2.64 2.17 9.68
C THR A 122 -1.83 0.98 10.20
N SER A 123 -2.48 -0.05 10.74
CA SER A 123 -1.83 -1.30 11.13
C SER A 123 -0.98 -1.90 10.01
N TYR A 124 -1.49 -1.95 8.77
CA TYR A 124 -0.76 -2.51 7.62
C TYR A 124 0.49 -1.72 7.23
N GLY A 125 0.49 -0.40 7.45
CA GLY A 125 1.66 0.41 7.21
C GLY A 125 2.73 0.21 8.30
N THR A 126 2.32 -0.02 9.55
CA THR A 126 3.21 -0.49 10.63
C THR A 126 3.80 -1.87 10.30
N ASP A 127 2.97 -2.84 9.89
CA ASP A 127 3.43 -4.18 9.51
C ASP A 127 4.46 -4.11 8.38
N PHE A 128 4.23 -3.26 7.37
CA PHE A 128 5.19 -3.01 6.30
C PHE A 128 6.52 -2.44 6.83
N LEU A 129 6.47 -1.49 7.77
CA LEU A 129 7.67 -0.89 8.37
C LEU A 129 8.48 -1.92 9.17
N GLU A 130 7.81 -2.79 9.93
CA GLU A 130 8.45 -3.85 10.71
C GLU A 130 9.15 -4.88 9.80
N MET A 131 8.47 -5.31 8.74
CA MET A 131 9.06 -6.20 7.73
C MET A 131 10.26 -5.55 7.04
N ARG A 132 10.14 -4.27 6.66
CA ARG A 132 11.24 -3.51 6.04
C ARG A 132 12.45 -3.44 6.96
N ALA A 133 12.25 -3.04 8.22
CA ALA A 133 13.32 -2.92 9.21
C ALA A 133 14.06 -4.26 9.38
N THR A 134 13.31 -5.36 9.40
CA THR A 134 13.93 -6.67 9.58
C THR A 134 14.69 -7.14 8.33
N ILE A 135 14.26 -6.76 7.12
CA ILE A 135 15.01 -7.01 5.88
C ILE A 135 16.30 -6.20 5.82
N GLU A 136 16.24 -4.93 6.23
CA GLU A 136 17.41 -4.05 6.28
C GLU A 136 18.46 -4.59 7.26
N GLN A 137 18.01 -5.08 8.42
CA GLN A 137 18.88 -5.73 9.41
C GLN A 137 19.52 -7.01 8.85
N LYS A 138 18.74 -7.90 8.22
CA LYS A 138 19.24 -9.13 7.58
C LYS A 138 20.25 -8.82 6.46
N SER A 139 19.99 -7.80 5.67
CA SER A 139 20.88 -7.37 4.58
C SER A 139 22.22 -6.85 5.11
N THR A 140 22.19 -6.14 6.25
CA THR A 140 23.39 -5.64 6.91
C THR A 140 24.24 -6.78 7.49
N TYR A 141 23.61 -7.81 8.06
CA TYR A 141 24.30 -8.96 8.65
C TYR A 141 24.94 -9.89 7.60
N MET A 142 24.36 -10.00 6.40
CA MET A 142 24.92 -10.85 5.33
C MET A 142 26.03 -10.17 4.50
N ALA A 143 26.27 -8.88 4.70
CA ALA A 143 27.28 -8.11 3.98
C ALA A 143 28.61 -7.93 4.73
N GLY A 144 28.70 -8.37 6.00
CA GLY A 144 29.89 -8.33 6.84
C GLY A 144 30.50 -9.71 7.05
#